data_AF-A0A6A5T8J3-F1
#
_entry.id   AF-A0A6A5T8J3-F1
#
_cell.length_a   1.000
_cell.length_b   1.000
_cell.length_c   1.000
_cell.angle_alpha   90.00
_cell.angle_beta   90.00
_cell.angle_gamma   90.00
#
_symmetry.space_group_name_H-M   'P 1'
#
loop_
_entity.id
_entity.type
_entity.pdbx_description
1 polymer ?
#
loop_
_entity_poly.entity_id
_entity_poly.type
_entity_poly.pdbx_seq_one_letter_code
_entity_poly.pdbx_strand_id
1 'polypeptide(L)'
;MPPRAITTAATAASDTILSGPKNWDAWFTVFKGKAIAADLWQYLDPEATNKPSLEPPPQPTGNESNARAIIWKERRKEYTVKYKLLSDLGNHMLNTIETTLYGQLADHPKVAEKLEILHTMFNRTQAVKVNEARNEYNNCKKKTVGRDTFKDWSHEFQLALNKAKELKLPEVDGFQPQYDLLKVCSHINYALATNMILEVNEAETVYRATLAKANTRTATIPAVVDEEGNEIQQEETVKVPAAPP
;
A
#
# COMPACT_ATOMS: atom_id res chain seq x y z
N MET A 1 -9.54 -45.81 -28.07
CA MET A 1 -8.62 -44.80 -27.49
C MET A 1 -9.26 -43.42 -27.65
N PRO A 2 -9.65 -42.74 -26.56
CA PRO A 2 -10.08 -41.35 -26.63
C PRO A 2 -8.86 -40.40 -26.57
N PRO A 3 -8.93 -39.21 -27.19
CA PRO A 3 -7.82 -38.26 -27.20
C PRO A 3 -7.66 -37.55 -25.86
N ARG A 4 -6.40 -37.39 -25.42
CA ARG A 4 -6.00 -36.67 -24.21
C ARG A 4 -6.36 -35.20 -24.33
N ALA A 5 -7.16 -34.71 -23.39
CA ALA A 5 -7.35 -33.29 -23.15
C ALA A 5 -5.99 -32.64 -22.80
N ILE A 6 -5.64 -31.60 -23.54
CA ILE A 6 -4.52 -30.73 -23.19
C ILE A 6 -5.04 -29.82 -22.08
N THR A 7 -4.68 -30.14 -20.84
CA THR A 7 -4.92 -29.28 -19.69
C THR A 7 -4.25 -27.94 -19.94
N THR A 8 -5.06 -26.90 -20.13
CA THR A 8 -4.66 -25.51 -20.19
C THR A 8 -4.01 -25.14 -18.85
N ALA A 9 -2.69 -24.95 -18.85
CA ALA A 9 -2.00 -24.34 -17.71
C ALA A 9 -2.33 -22.84 -17.71
N ALA A 10 -3.24 -22.45 -16.82
CA ALA A 10 -3.42 -21.07 -16.43
C ALA A 10 -2.24 -20.64 -15.54
N THR A 11 -1.39 -19.74 -16.01
CA THR A 11 -0.66 -18.77 -15.17
C THR A 11 -0.27 -17.58 -16.04
N ALA A 12 -1.18 -16.62 -16.17
CA ALA A 12 -0.81 -15.27 -16.59
C ALA A 12 -0.52 -14.46 -15.31
N ALA A 13 0.72 -14.50 -14.84
CA ALA A 13 1.28 -13.37 -14.11
C ALA A 13 1.95 -12.53 -15.19
N SER A 14 1.37 -11.38 -15.54
CA SER A 14 2.02 -10.41 -16.40
C SER A 14 3.39 -10.10 -15.79
N ASP A 15 4.48 -10.54 -16.44
CA ASP A 15 5.84 -10.11 -16.09
C ASP A 15 5.84 -8.59 -16.22
N THR A 16 5.64 -7.91 -15.10
CA THR A 16 5.55 -6.46 -15.06
C THR A 16 6.96 -5.97 -15.30
N ILE A 17 7.26 -5.50 -16.50
CA ILE A 17 8.60 -5.02 -16.82
C ILE A 17 8.81 -3.67 -16.13
N LEU A 18 9.91 -3.53 -15.38
CA LEU A 18 10.33 -2.26 -14.80
C LEU A 18 10.97 -1.39 -15.88
N SER A 19 10.17 -0.51 -16.48
CA SER A 19 10.60 0.52 -17.44
C SER A 19 10.70 1.92 -16.83
N GLY A 20 10.21 2.10 -15.60
CA GLY A 20 10.27 3.40 -14.93
C GLY A 20 9.49 3.48 -13.63
N PRO A 21 9.37 4.69 -13.06
CA PRO A 21 8.77 4.88 -11.74
C PRO A 21 7.33 4.38 -11.63
N LYS A 22 6.54 4.43 -12.71
CA LYS A 22 5.12 4.01 -12.71
C LYS A 22 4.96 2.53 -12.40
N ASN A 23 5.93 1.72 -12.81
CA ASN A 23 5.87 0.26 -12.68
C ASN A 23 6.59 -0.22 -11.42
N TRP A 24 7.26 0.70 -10.71
CA TRP A 24 8.09 0.41 -9.54
C TRP A 24 7.33 -0.31 -8.44
N ASP A 25 6.22 0.24 -7.95
CA ASP A 25 5.51 -0.34 -6.81
C ASP A 25 5.00 -1.77 -7.10
N ALA A 26 4.48 -2.00 -8.31
CA ALA A 26 4.01 -3.31 -8.74
C ALA A 26 5.17 -4.31 -8.90
N TRP A 27 6.23 -3.92 -9.61
CA TRP A 27 7.41 -4.76 -9.81
C TRP A 27 8.12 -5.09 -8.49
N PHE A 28 8.34 -4.07 -7.65
CA PHE A 28 9.01 -4.21 -6.36
C PHE A 28 8.23 -5.13 -5.42
N THR A 29 6.89 -5.07 -5.44
CA THR A 29 6.04 -5.98 -4.66
C THR A 29 6.23 -7.44 -5.09
N VAL A 30 6.24 -7.71 -6.40
CA VAL A 30 6.46 -9.06 -6.93
C VAL A 30 7.87 -9.56 -6.62
N PHE A 31 8.88 -8.72 -6.82
CA PHE A 31 10.27 -9.04 -6.52
C PHE A 31 10.48 -9.33 -5.04
N LYS A 32 9.98 -8.46 -4.16
CA LYS A 32 10.01 -8.63 -2.70
C LYS A 32 9.29 -9.91 -2.28
N GLY A 33 8.13 -10.21 -2.85
CA GLY A 33 7.39 -11.46 -2.57
C GLY A 33 8.22 -12.71 -2.89
N LYS A 34 8.92 -12.74 -4.03
CA LYS A 34 9.82 -13.84 -4.40
C LYS A 34 11.01 -13.96 -3.45
N ALA A 35 11.61 -12.83 -3.08
CA ALA A 35 12.73 -12.80 -2.14
C ALA A 35 12.35 -13.28 -0.72
N ILE A 36 11.14 -12.94 -0.26
CA ILE A 36 10.60 -13.44 1.02
C ILE A 36 10.34 -14.94 0.94
N ALA A 37 9.72 -15.43 -0.15
CA ALA A 37 9.47 -16.85 -0.34
C ALA A 37 10.76 -17.69 -0.39
N ALA A 38 11.88 -17.09 -0.81
CA ALA A 38 13.20 -17.72 -0.83
C ALA A 38 14.00 -17.55 0.48
N ASP A 39 13.45 -16.90 1.52
CA ASP A 39 14.15 -16.54 2.76
C ASP A 39 15.43 -15.70 2.54
N LEU A 40 15.39 -14.84 1.52
CA LEU A 40 16.54 -14.01 1.11
C LEU A 40 16.33 -12.51 1.35
N TRP A 41 15.11 -12.06 1.68
CA TRP A 41 14.79 -10.63 1.78
C TRP A 41 15.72 -9.88 2.75
N GLN A 42 16.09 -10.49 3.88
CA GLN A 42 17.00 -9.89 4.86
C GLN A 42 18.36 -9.46 4.28
N TYR A 43 18.83 -10.11 3.21
CA TYR A 43 20.11 -9.78 2.56
C TYR A 43 19.97 -8.70 1.47
N LEU A 44 18.73 -8.37 1.08
CA LEU A 44 18.42 -7.55 -0.08
C LEU A 44 17.75 -6.24 0.27
N ASP A 45 17.06 -6.18 1.41
CA ASP A 45 16.22 -5.06 1.82
C ASP A 45 16.96 -3.72 1.67
N PRO A 46 16.55 -2.82 0.74
CA PRO A 46 17.22 -1.55 0.52
C PRO A 46 17.11 -0.60 1.72
N GLU A 47 16.11 -0.77 2.58
CA GLU A 47 15.84 0.10 3.73
C GLU A 47 16.51 -0.38 5.03
N ALA A 48 17.04 -1.60 5.06
CA ALA A 48 17.70 -2.14 6.24
C ALA A 48 19.06 -1.47 6.49
N THR A 49 19.22 -0.85 7.67
CA THR A 49 20.47 -0.21 8.09
C THR A 49 21.60 -1.21 8.35
N ASN A 50 21.28 -2.43 8.76
CA ASN A 50 22.25 -3.49 9.03
C ASN A 50 21.93 -4.72 8.20
N LYS A 51 22.46 -4.78 6.97
CA LYS A 51 22.25 -5.93 6.09
C LYS A 51 23.19 -7.05 6.50
N PRO A 52 22.69 -8.25 6.87
CA PRO A 52 23.55 -9.41 7.02
C PRO A 52 24.31 -9.66 5.72
N SER A 53 25.60 -9.93 5.83
CA SER A 53 26.43 -10.35 4.69
C SER A 53 26.34 -11.87 4.56
N LEU A 54 26.05 -12.38 3.36
CA LEU A 54 26.10 -13.81 3.09
C LEU A 54 27.57 -14.19 2.85
N GLU A 55 28.30 -14.50 3.92
CA GLU A 55 29.73 -14.88 3.84
C GLU A 55 29.93 -16.40 3.84
N PRO A 56 30.93 -16.91 3.10
CA PRO A 56 31.26 -18.32 3.11
C PRO A 56 31.74 -18.74 4.51
N PRO A 57 31.31 -19.91 5.03
CA PRO A 57 31.72 -20.34 6.35
C PRO A 57 33.24 -20.61 6.41
N PRO A 58 33.93 -20.21 7.50
CA PRO A 58 35.37 -20.33 7.64
C PRO A 58 35.79 -21.80 7.59
N GLN A 59 36.80 -22.12 6.76
CA GLN A 59 37.26 -23.49 6.60
C GLN A 59 37.89 -24.00 7.91
N PRO A 60 37.49 -25.20 8.39
CA PRO A 60 38.10 -25.79 9.58
C PRO A 60 39.58 -26.06 9.31
N THR A 61 40.43 -25.66 10.24
CA THR A 61 41.87 -25.96 10.18
C THR A 61 42.10 -27.45 10.48
N GLY A 62 43.20 -28.02 9.98
CA GLY A 62 43.47 -29.47 10.03
C GLY A 62 43.52 -30.12 11.42
N ASN A 63 43.47 -29.30 12.49
CA ASN A 63 43.57 -29.73 13.88
C ASN A 63 42.21 -29.63 14.62
N GLU A 64 41.11 -29.30 13.92
CA GLU A 64 39.80 -29.12 14.55
C GLU A 64 39.03 -30.44 14.75
N SER A 65 38.22 -30.49 15.80
CA SER A 65 37.36 -31.65 16.13
C SER A 65 36.44 -32.04 14.95
N ASN A 66 36.20 -33.34 14.78
CA ASN A 66 35.27 -33.90 13.78
C ASN A 66 33.88 -33.22 13.83
N ALA A 67 33.43 -32.79 15.01
CA ALA A 67 32.19 -32.04 15.17
C ALA A 67 32.19 -30.68 14.44
N ARG A 68 33.31 -29.92 14.48
CA ARG A 68 33.44 -28.65 13.75
C ARG A 68 33.45 -28.88 12.24
N ALA A 69 34.10 -29.94 11.78
CA ALA A 69 34.12 -30.31 10.37
C ALA A 69 32.72 -30.69 9.84
N ILE A 70 31.90 -31.38 10.64
CA ILE A 70 30.52 -31.71 10.31
C ILE A 70 29.66 -30.43 10.22
N ILE A 71 29.75 -29.55 11.22
CA ILE A 71 29.00 -28.27 11.25
C ILE A 71 29.38 -27.40 10.05
N TRP A 72 30.67 -27.33 9.70
CA TRP A 72 31.13 -26.56 8.54
C TRP A 72 30.56 -27.09 7.22
N LYS A 73 30.56 -28.41 7.01
CA LYS A 73 29.99 -29.02 5.80
C LYS A 73 28.52 -28.64 5.63
N GLU A 74 27.75 -28.67 6.71
CA GLU A 74 26.32 -28.35 6.66
C GLU A 74 26.09 -26.86 6.38
N ARG A 75 26.78 -25.97 7.10
CA ARG A 75 26.75 -24.52 6.82
C ARG A 75 27.17 -24.19 5.40
N ARG A 76 28.13 -24.93 4.82
CA ARG A 76 28.61 -24.71 3.46
C ARG A 76 27.58 -25.14 2.40
N LYS A 77 26.81 -26.20 2.67
CA LYS A 77 25.68 -26.58 1.82
C LYS A 77 24.59 -25.50 1.86
N GLU A 78 24.20 -25.07 3.05
CA GLU A 78 23.21 -23.99 3.23
C GLU A 78 23.64 -22.71 2.50
N TYR A 79 24.89 -22.28 2.68
CA TYR A 79 25.48 -21.17 1.95
C TYR A 79 25.36 -21.33 0.44
N THR A 80 25.71 -22.52 -0.09
CA THR A 80 25.67 -22.79 -1.54
C THR A 80 24.26 -22.72 -2.09
N VAL A 81 23.27 -23.23 -1.34
CA VAL A 81 21.85 -23.14 -1.72
C VAL A 81 21.39 -21.69 -1.74
N LYS A 82 21.66 -20.93 -0.67
CA LYS A 82 21.28 -19.51 -0.58
C LYS A 82 21.94 -18.67 -1.68
N TYR A 83 23.22 -18.93 -1.98
CA TYR A 83 23.95 -18.24 -3.04
C TYR A 83 23.34 -18.53 -4.43
N LYS A 84 22.97 -19.78 -4.71
CA LYS A 84 22.28 -20.13 -5.97
C LYS A 84 20.94 -19.43 -6.09
N LEU A 85 20.11 -19.47 -5.05
CA LEU A 85 18.82 -18.78 -5.02
C LEU A 85 18.98 -17.26 -5.22
N LEU A 86 20.01 -16.66 -4.63
CA LEU A 86 20.33 -15.25 -4.79
C LEU A 86 20.73 -14.93 -6.23
N SER A 87 21.53 -15.79 -6.87
CA SER A 87 21.89 -15.67 -8.28
C SER A 87 20.67 -15.78 -9.19
N ASP A 88 19.78 -16.74 -8.93
CA ASP A 88 18.55 -16.94 -9.68
C ASP A 88 17.62 -15.72 -9.58
N LEU A 89 17.52 -15.15 -8.37
CA LEU A 89 16.78 -13.92 -8.15
C LEU A 89 17.41 -12.71 -8.86
N GLY A 90 18.75 -12.64 -8.89
CA GLY A 90 19.49 -11.66 -9.69
C GLY A 90 19.22 -11.77 -11.18
N ASN A 91 19.16 -12.99 -11.72
CA ASN A 91 18.80 -13.24 -13.11
C ASN A 91 17.33 -12.87 -13.38
N HIS A 92 16.42 -13.18 -12.45
CA HIS A 92 15.02 -12.79 -12.56
C HIS A 92 14.86 -11.26 -12.57
N MET A 93 15.60 -10.54 -11.71
CA MET A 93 15.63 -9.08 -11.74
C MET A 93 16.06 -8.57 -13.12
N LEU A 94 17.19 -9.05 -13.66
CA LEU A 94 17.66 -8.63 -14.98
C LEU A 94 16.64 -8.94 -16.09
N ASN A 95 15.96 -10.08 -16.03
CA ASN A 95 14.94 -10.44 -17.03
C ASN A 95 13.63 -9.66 -16.90
N THR A 96 13.39 -8.98 -15.78
CA THR A 96 12.13 -8.24 -15.50
C THR A 96 12.32 -6.73 -15.45
N ILE A 97 13.51 -6.23 -15.78
CA ILE A 97 13.77 -4.80 -15.99
C ILE A 97 13.96 -4.49 -17.47
N GLU A 98 13.78 -3.24 -17.85
CA GLU A 98 14.06 -2.79 -19.21
C GLU A 98 15.56 -2.84 -19.53
N THR A 99 15.89 -3.23 -20.76
CA THR A 99 17.29 -3.40 -21.22
C THR A 99 18.10 -2.10 -21.20
N THR A 100 17.43 -0.95 -21.25
CA THR A 100 18.04 0.38 -21.12
C THR A 100 18.73 0.58 -19.76
N LEU A 101 18.30 -0.13 -18.73
CA LEU A 101 18.84 -0.06 -17.37
C LEU A 101 20.09 -0.94 -17.16
N TYR A 102 20.41 -1.82 -18.11
CA TYR A 102 21.54 -2.74 -17.97
C TYR A 102 22.88 -2.01 -17.81
N GLY A 103 23.06 -0.89 -18.52
CA GLY A 103 24.28 -0.09 -18.42
C GLY A 103 24.54 0.44 -17.01
N GLN A 104 23.49 0.77 -16.26
CA GLN A 104 23.62 1.28 -14.88
C GLN A 104 23.81 0.18 -13.84
N LEU A 105 23.54 -1.07 -14.21
CA LEU A 105 23.64 -2.23 -13.32
C LEU A 105 24.84 -3.13 -13.62
N ALA A 106 25.55 -2.87 -14.73
CA ALA A 106 26.65 -3.69 -15.21
C ALA A 106 27.83 -3.73 -14.22
N ASP A 107 28.13 -2.60 -13.57
CA ASP A 107 29.27 -2.46 -12.66
C ASP A 107 29.01 -3.01 -11.25
N HIS A 108 27.77 -3.44 -10.96
CA HIS A 108 27.35 -3.90 -9.65
C HIS A 108 27.17 -5.40 -9.63
N PRO A 109 28.09 -6.20 -9.05
CA PRO A 109 28.00 -7.65 -9.08
C PRO A 109 26.92 -8.20 -8.15
N LYS A 110 26.57 -7.48 -7.07
CA LYS A 110 25.61 -7.95 -6.05
C LYS A 110 24.19 -7.53 -6.38
N VAL A 111 23.25 -8.46 -6.19
CA VAL A 111 21.80 -8.21 -6.38
C VAL A 111 21.29 -7.10 -5.45
N ALA A 112 21.80 -7.03 -4.22
CA ALA A 112 21.45 -5.99 -3.25
C ALA A 112 21.82 -4.57 -3.75
N GLU A 113 23.03 -4.40 -4.30
CA GLU A 113 23.50 -3.11 -4.83
C GLU A 113 22.66 -2.67 -6.04
N LYS A 114 22.38 -3.61 -6.96
CA LYS A 114 21.48 -3.36 -8.10
C LYS A 114 20.08 -2.92 -7.62
N LEU A 115 19.53 -3.59 -6.60
CA LEU A 115 18.23 -3.26 -6.06
C LEU A 115 18.22 -1.89 -5.36
N GLU A 116 19.29 -1.53 -4.66
CA GLU A 116 19.45 -0.20 -4.05
C GLU A 116 19.45 0.92 -5.11
N ILE A 117 20.13 0.71 -6.24
CA ILE A 117 20.14 1.67 -7.35
C ILE A 117 18.74 1.84 -7.92
N LEU A 118 18.08 0.73 -8.25
CA LEU A 118 16.71 0.76 -8.78
C LEU A 118 15.75 1.41 -7.77
N HIS A 119 15.91 1.12 -6.49
CA HIS A 119 15.14 1.75 -5.41
C HIS A 119 15.39 3.25 -5.35
N THR A 120 16.65 3.69 -5.40
CA THR A 120 16.99 5.12 -5.38
C THR A 120 16.46 5.86 -6.60
N MET A 121 16.48 5.21 -7.77
CA MET A 121 16.04 5.80 -9.03
C MET A 121 14.53 5.88 -9.18
N PHE A 122 13.80 4.85 -8.75
CA PHE A 122 12.39 4.67 -9.06
C PHE A 122 11.47 4.71 -7.86
N ASN A 123 11.99 4.63 -6.63
CA ASN A 123 11.16 4.82 -5.45
C ASN A 123 10.64 6.26 -5.45
N ARG A 124 9.34 6.39 -5.68
CA ARG A 124 8.63 7.66 -5.62
C ARG A 124 8.57 8.08 -4.16
N THR A 125 8.98 9.30 -3.87
CA THR A 125 8.74 9.86 -2.54
C THR A 125 7.24 9.83 -2.23
N GLN A 126 6.89 9.72 -0.96
CA GLN A 126 5.49 9.72 -0.53
C GLN A 126 4.73 10.96 -1.04
N ALA A 127 5.41 12.11 -1.13
CA ALA A 127 4.86 13.33 -1.70
C ALA A 127 4.49 13.20 -3.19
N VAL A 128 5.32 12.51 -3.98
CA VAL A 128 5.01 12.24 -5.40
C VAL A 128 3.82 11.29 -5.52
N LYS A 129 3.76 10.22 -4.71
CA LYS A 129 2.63 9.27 -4.70
C LYS A 129 1.31 9.98 -4.36
N VAL A 130 1.33 10.84 -3.34
CA VAL A 130 0.19 11.70 -2.95
C VAL A 130 -0.24 12.62 -4.10
N ASN A 131 0.71 13.30 -4.74
CA ASN A 131 0.41 14.23 -5.81
C ASN A 131 -0.14 13.52 -7.07
N GLU A 132 0.41 12.36 -7.42
CA GLU A 132 -0.09 11.55 -8.54
C GLU A 132 -1.50 11.03 -8.28
N ALA A 133 -1.77 10.46 -7.10
CA ALA A 133 -3.11 10.00 -6.73
C ALA A 133 -4.13 11.16 -6.75
N ARG A 134 -3.74 12.33 -6.24
CA ARG A 134 -4.54 13.56 -6.33
C ARG A 134 -4.82 13.95 -7.78
N ASN A 135 -3.80 13.91 -8.65
CA ASN A 135 -3.94 14.26 -10.05
C ASN A 135 -4.83 13.26 -10.81
N GLU A 136 -4.64 11.96 -10.60
CA GLU A 136 -5.49 10.91 -11.17
C GLU A 136 -6.96 11.11 -10.78
N TYR A 137 -7.22 11.32 -9.48
CA TYR A 137 -8.57 11.58 -8.98
C TYR A 137 -9.18 12.86 -9.57
N ASN A 138 -8.42 13.97 -9.57
CA ASN A 138 -8.87 15.24 -10.14
C ASN A 138 -9.11 15.17 -11.66
N ASN A 139 -8.34 14.36 -12.38
CA ASN A 139 -8.54 14.15 -13.80
C ASN A 139 -9.85 13.41 -14.05
N CYS A 140 -10.18 12.37 -13.28
CA CYS A 140 -11.47 11.68 -13.40
C CYS A 140 -12.67 12.60 -13.17
N LYS A 141 -12.55 13.57 -12.24
CA LYS A 141 -13.58 14.58 -11.93
C LYS A 141 -13.82 15.58 -13.06
N LYS A 142 -12.80 15.87 -13.85
CA LYS A 142 -12.86 16.85 -14.95
C LYS A 142 -13.32 16.24 -16.28
N LYS A 143 -13.36 14.91 -16.38
CA LYS A 143 -13.80 14.22 -17.59
C LYS A 143 -15.31 14.43 -17.80
N THR A 144 -15.69 14.75 -19.03
CA THR A 144 -17.08 14.65 -19.48
C THR A 144 -17.32 13.22 -19.94
N VAL A 145 -18.34 12.57 -19.37
CA VAL A 145 -18.59 11.14 -19.56
C VAL A 145 -19.92 10.97 -20.27
N GLY A 146 -19.91 10.21 -21.36
CA GLY A 146 -21.11 9.83 -22.10
C GLY A 146 -21.69 8.51 -21.57
N ARG A 147 -22.89 8.15 -22.02
CA ARG A 147 -23.55 6.90 -21.61
C ARG A 147 -22.70 5.66 -21.92
N ASP A 148 -22.06 5.65 -23.09
CA ASP A 148 -21.29 4.50 -23.58
C ASP A 148 -19.93 4.38 -22.90
N THR A 149 -19.31 5.50 -22.50
CA THR A 149 -18.00 5.54 -21.83
C THR A 149 -18.08 5.50 -20.31
N PHE A 150 -19.30 5.52 -19.75
CA PHE A 150 -19.53 5.55 -18.30
C PHE A 150 -18.94 4.35 -17.59
N LYS A 151 -19.08 3.15 -18.15
CA LYS A 151 -18.59 1.93 -17.52
C LYS A 151 -17.07 1.97 -17.34
N ASP A 152 -16.34 2.29 -18.40
CA ASP A 152 -14.88 2.35 -18.37
C ASP A 152 -14.41 3.48 -17.44
N TRP A 153 -15.02 4.66 -17.55
CA TRP A 153 -14.73 5.77 -16.66
C TRP A 153 -15.02 5.44 -15.19
N SER A 154 -16.11 4.74 -14.89
CA SER A 154 -16.48 4.37 -13.51
C SER A 154 -15.44 3.45 -12.89
N HIS A 155 -14.87 2.55 -13.68
CA HIS A 155 -13.78 1.69 -13.26
C HIS A 155 -12.51 2.50 -12.97
N GLU A 156 -12.13 3.41 -13.87
CA GLU A 156 -11.01 4.33 -13.64
C GLU A 156 -11.20 5.19 -12.39
N PHE A 157 -12.40 5.74 -12.19
CA PHE A 157 -12.73 6.56 -11.03
C PHE A 157 -12.63 5.77 -9.72
N GLN A 158 -13.12 4.51 -9.71
CA GLN A 158 -12.99 3.63 -8.55
C GLN A 158 -11.53 3.32 -8.21
N LEU A 159 -10.70 3.04 -9.22
CA LEU A 159 -9.26 2.82 -9.02
C LEU A 159 -8.58 4.06 -8.43
N ALA A 160 -8.84 5.24 -9.00
CA ALA A 160 -8.28 6.50 -8.49
C ALA A 160 -8.77 6.83 -7.07
N LEU A 161 -10.05 6.56 -6.78
CA LEU A 161 -10.64 6.76 -5.46
C LEU A 161 -10.01 5.84 -4.41
N ASN A 162 -9.81 4.56 -4.74
CA ASN A 162 -9.19 3.60 -3.82
C ASN A 162 -7.75 4.01 -3.49
N LYS A 163 -6.96 4.41 -4.50
CA LYS A 163 -5.60 4.96 -4.28
C LYS A 163 -5.63 6.19 -3.36
N ALA A 164 -6.54 7.12 -3.59
CA ALA A 164 -6.68 8.33 -2.77
C ALA A 164 -7.08 8.00 -1.31
N LYS A 165 -7.95 7.00 -1.11
CA LYS A 165 -8.36 6.53 0.23
C LYS A 165 -7.22 5.84 0.97
N GLU A 166 -6.46 4.99 0.30
CA GLU A 166 -5.27 4.33 0.86
C GLU A 166 -4.24 5.36 1.35
N LEU A 167 -4.06 6.43 0.58
CA LEU A 167 -3.16 7.54 0.94
C LEU A 167 -3.79 8.57 1.88
N LYS A 168 -5.03 8.34 2.35
CA LYS A 168 -5.79 9.22 3.25
C LYS A 168 -5.83 10.68 2.77
N LEU A 169 -6.08 10.87 1.48
CA LEU A 169 -6.19 12.21 0.91
C LEU A 169 -7.42 12.93 1.46
N PRO A 170 -7.32 14.21 1.87
CA PRO A 170 -8.45 14.96 2.42
C PRO A 170 -9.57 15.17 1.38
N GLU A 171 -9.26 15.12 0.08
CA GLU A 171 -10.23 15.32 -1.00
C GLU A 171 -11.23 14.18 -1.17
N VAL A 172 -10.96 13.01 -0.57
CA VAL A 172 -11.84 11.84 -0.65
C VAL A 172 -12.46 11.45 0.69
N ASP A 173 -12.39 12.37 1.66
CA ASP A 173 -12.96 12.16 2.98
C ASP A 173 -14.49 12.32 2.98
N GLY A 174 -15.14 11.61 3.92
CA GLY A 174 -16.58 11.67 4.10
C GLY A 174 -17.40 11.35 2.84
N PHE A 175 -18.32 12.26 2.52
CA PHE A 175 -19.27 12.14 1.40
C PHE A 175 -18.77 12.79 0.10
N GLN A 176 -17.56 13.36 0.09
CA GLN A 176 -17.01 14.07 -1.07
C GLN A 176 -16.94 13.21 -2.35
N PRO A 177 -16.53 11.93 -2.28
CA PRO A 177 -16.52 11.06 -3.47
C PRO A 177 -17.89 10.85 -4.11
N GLN A 178 -18.96 10.81 -3.32
CA GLN A 178 -20.33 10.63 -3.77
C GLN A 178 -20.81 11.88 -4.52
N TYR A 179 -20.52 13.08 -3.99
CA TYR A 179 -20.81 14.33 -4.71
C TYR A 179 -20.03 14.42 -6.02
N ASP A 180 -18.74 14.08 -6.01
CA ASP A 180 -17.88 14.14 -7.19
C ASP A 180 -18.36 13.18 -8.29
N LEU A 181 -18.79 11.95 -7.92
CA LEU A 181 -19.42 11.00 -8.85
C LEU A 181 -20.70 11.58 -9.46
N LEU A 182 -21.63 12.05 -8.63
CA LEU A 182 -22.93 12.56 -9.07
C LEU A 182 -22.80 13.80 -9.95
N LYS A 183 -21.81 14.66 -9.67
CA LYS A 183 -21.49 15.83 -10.50
C LYS A 183 -21.01 15.45 -11.90
N VAL A 184 -20.27 14.33 -12.05
CA VAL A 184 -19.92 13.84 -13.38
C VAL A 184 -21.15 13.21 -14.05
N CYS A 185 -21.92 12.39 -13.32
CA CYS A 185 -23.15 11.75 -13.81
C CYS A 185 -24.24 12.73 -14.25
N SER A 186 -24.25 13.98 -13.77
CA SER A 186 -25.24 14.99 -14.16
C SER A 186 -25.21 15.29 -15.66
N HIS A 187 -24.08 15.04 -16.33
CA HIS A 187 -23.94 15.17 -17.79
C HIS A 187 -24.69 14.06 -18.56
N ILE A 188 -24.94 12.92 -17.92
CA ILE A 188 -25.66 11.78 -18.52
C ILE A 188 -27.15 11.89 -18.16
N ASN A 189 -27.46 12.14 -16.88
CA ASN A 189 -28.83 12.29 -16.39
C ASN A 189 -28.88 13.31 -15.25
N TYR A 190 -29.18 14.56 -15.62
CA TYR A 190 -29.23 15.69 -14.69
C TYR A 190 -30.29 15.52 -13.59
N ALA A 191 -31.51 15.08 -13.95
CA ALA A 191 -32.62 14.96 -13.01
C ALA A 191 -32.32 13.91 -11.92
N LEU A 192 -31.81 12.75 -12.33
CA LEU A 192 -31.41 11.70 -11.39
C LEU A 192 -30.27 12.18 -10.48
N ALA A 193 -29.22 12.79 -11.05
CA ALA A 193 -28.09 13.28 -10.28
C ALA A 193 -28.51 14.31 -9.22
N THR A 194 -29.42 15.22 -9.57
CA THR A 194 -29.90 16.26 -8.64
C THR A 194 -30.65 15.67 -7.46
N ASN A 195 -31.53 14.69 -7.71
CA ASN A 195 -32.27 14.01 -6.64
C ASN A 195 -31.32 13.23 -5.71
N MET A 196 -30.37 12.49 -6.27
CA MET A 196 -29.39 11.75 -5.46
C MET A 196 -28.47 12.68 -4.64
N ILE A 197 -28.13 13.87 -5.17
CA ILE A 197 -27.36 14.87 -4.40
C ILE A 197 -28.14 15.32 -3.17
N LEU A 198 -29.46 15.49 -3.26
CA LEU A 198 -30.29 15.85 -2.10
C LEU A 198 -30.27 14.74 -1.04
N GLU A 199 -30.44 13.48 -1.45
CA GLU A 199 -30.36 12.34 -0.52
C GLU A 199 -29.00 12.22 0.17
N VAL A 200 -27.90 12.47 -0.55
CA VAL A 200 -26.54 12.48 0.03
C VAL A 200 -26.39 13.61 1.06
N ASN A 201 -26.92 14.81 0.78
CA ASN A 201 -26.90 15.92 1.74
C ASN A 201 -27.67 15.56 3.02
N GLU A 202 -28.87 14.97 2.88
CA GLU A 202 -29.66 14.52 4.03
C GLU A 202 -28.88 13.48 4.86
N ALA A 203 -28.31 12.47 4.21
CA ALA A 203 -27.49 11.46 4.89
C ALA A 203 -26.26 12.08 5.61
N GLU A 204 -25.61 13.05 4.98
CA GLU A 204 -24.48 13.77 5.58
C GLU A 204 -24.90 14.57 6.82
N THR A 205 -26.05 15.25 6.78
CA THR A 205 -26.55 15.99 7.94
C THR A 205 -26.85 15.07 9.12
N VAL A 206 -27.46 13.90 8.87
CA VAL A 206 -27.73 12.89 9.90
C VAL A 206 -26.42 12.33 10.47
N TYR A 207 -25.45 12.04 9.62
CA TYR A 207 -24.14 11.56 10.04
C TYR A 207 -23.42 12.58 10.95
N ARG A 208 -23.35 13.84 10.52
CA ARG A 208 -22.75 14.94 11.30
C ARG A 208 -23.47 15.15 12.63
N ALA A 209 -24.81 15.10 12.64
CA ALA A 209 -25.61 15.19 13.86
C ALA A 209 -25.35 14.03 14.82
N THR A 210 -25.16 12.82 14.30
CA THR A 210 -24.84 11.62 15.10
C THR A 210 -23.44 11.73 15.69
N LEU A 211 -22.46 12.17 14.91
CA LEU A 211 -21.09 12.39 15.37
C LEU A 211 -21.03 13.49 16.47
N ALA A 212 -21.79 14.58 16.30
CA ALA A 212 -21.89 15.64 17.30
C ALA A 212 -22.51 15.14 18.63
N LYS A 213 -23.51 14.26 18.55
CA LYS A 213 -24.11 13.59 19.72
C LYS A 213 -23.13 12.62 20.40
N ALA A 214 -22.34 11.88 19.62
CA ALA A 214 -21.34 10.96 20.16
C ALA A 214 -20.18 11.70 20.87
N ASN A 215 -19.81 12.88 20.39
CA ASN A 215 -18.72 13.70 20.95
C ASN A 215 -19.16 14.67 22.06
N THR A 216 -20.45 14.71 22.40
CA THR A 216 -20.94 15.49 23.56
C THR A 216 -21.09 14.56 24.75
N ARG A 217 -20.15 14.63 25.69
CA ARG A 217 -20.34 14.07 27.03
C ARG A 217 -21.15 15.07 27.85
N THR A 218 -22.28 14.61 28.34
CA THR A 218 -23.05 15.36 29.33
C THR A 218 -22.44 15.04 30.69
N ALA A 219 -21.87 16.04 31.35
CA ALA A 219 -21.42 15.92 32.72
C ALA A 219 -22.50 16.53 33.61
N THR A 220 -23.10 15.70 34.45
CA THR A 220 -23.99 16.16 35.51
C THR A 220 -23.13 16.50 36.71
N ILE A 221 -23.10 17.78 37.09
CA ILE A 221 -22.46 18.21 38.33
C ILE A 221 -23.49 18.00 39.44
N PRO A 222 -23.25 17.08 40.39
CA PRO A 222 -24.21 16.82 41.46
C PRO A 222 -24.36 18.05 42.36
N ALA A 223 -25.57 18.24 42.87
CA ALA A 223 -25.86 19.30 43.83
C ALA A 223 -24.94 19.21 45.05
N VAL A 224 -24.36 20.33 45.44
CA VAL A 224 -23.54 20.41 46.65
C VAL A 224 -24.48 20.79 47.80
N VAL A 225 -24.50 19.97 48.85
CA VAL A 225 -25.23 20.23 50.10
C VAL A 225 -24.23 20.55 51.21
N ASP A 226 -24.60 21.47 52.10
CA ASP A 226 -23.80 21.77 53.31
C ASP A 226 -23.94 20.68 54.39
N GLU A 227 -23.19 20.80 55.49
CA GLU A 227 -23.20 19.83 56.61
C GLU A 227 -24.58 19.73 57.32
N GLU A 228 -25.49 20.67 57.04
CA GLU A 228 -26.85 20.74 57.59
C GLU A 228 -27.90 20.20 56.59
N GLY A 229 -27.47 19.80 55.39
CA GLY A 229 -28.32 19.22 54.35
C GLY A 229 -29.04 20.24 53.47
N ASN A 230 -28.68 21.52 53.53
CA ASN A 230 -29.22 22.54 52.65
C ASN A 230 -28.45 22.58 51.33
N GLU A 231 -29.19 22.64 50.22
CA GLU A 231 -28.64 22.66 48.86
C GLU A 231 -28.01 24.03 48.56
N ILE A 232 -26.68 24.08 48.49
CA ILE A 232 -25.90 25.31 48.25
C ILE A 232 -25.56 25.51 46.77
N GLN A 233 -25.67 24.46 45.93
CA GLN A 233 -25.63 24.55 44.47
C GLN A 233 -26.59 23.54 43.85
N GLN A 234 -27.43 23.99 42.91
CA GLN A 234 -28.35 23.12 42.16
C GLN A 234 -27.57 22.24 41.18
N GLU A 235 -28.12 21.06 40.89
CA GLU A 235 -27.61 20.15 39.87
C GLU A 235 -27.58 20.83 38.50
N GLU A 236 -26.38 21.06 37.95
CA GLU A 236 -26.21 21.70 36.65
C GLU A 236 -25.73 20.67 35.61
N THR A 237 -26.49 20.55 34.53
CA THR A 237 -26.16 19.68 33.41
C THR A 237 -25.37 20.46 32.37
N VAL A 238 -24.05 20.27 32.33
CA VAL A 238 -23.16 20.99 31.40
C VAL A 238 -22.77 20.10 30.23
N LYS A 239 -22.90 20.62 29.00
CA LYS A 239 -22.38 19.98 27.79
C LYS A 239 -20.89 20.26 27.68
N VAL A 240 -20.07 19.23 27.90
CA VAL A 240 -18.61 19.36 27.76
C VAL A 240 -18.21 18.82 26.38
N PRO A 241 -17.52 19.62 25.53
CA PRO A 241 -16.96 19.09 24.29
C PRO A 241 -15.88 18.05 24.62
N ALA A 242 -15.95 16.86 24.02
CA ALA A 242 -14.86 15.90 24.10
C ALA A 242 -13.59 16.52 23.48
N ALA A 243 -12.44 16.34 24.13
CA ALA A 243 -11.15 16.80 23.60
C ALA A 243 -10.91 16.18 22.20
N PRO A 244 -10.40 16.96 21.24
CA PRO A 244 -10.13 16.45 19.91
C PRO A 244 -9.04 15.35 19.95
N PRO A 245 -9.11 14.34 19.06
CA PRO A 245 -8.06 13.34 18.90
C PRO A 245 -6.75 13.94 18.35
#